data_AF-A0A3C0BHG3-F1
#
_entry.id   AF-A0A3C0BHG3-F1
#
_cell.length_a   1.000
_cell.length_b   1.000
_cell.length_c   1.000
_cell.angle_alpha   90.00
_cell.angle_beta   90.00
_cell.angle_gamma   90.00
#
_symmetry.space_group_name_H-M   'P 1'
#
loop_
_entity.id
_entity.type
_entity.pdbx_description
1 polymer ?
#
loop_
_entity_poly.entity_id
_entity_poly.type
_entity_poly.pdbx_seq_one_letter_code
_entity_poly.pdbx_strand_id
1 'polypeptide(L)' 'GKACHAGRPHVGKNAVEQASKVIIALKNIQYDVSNSLFEKGLEKPSLSVNLINGGIRNNIIAEDCTFLIDRRLLPG' A
#
# COMPACT_ATOMS: atom_id res chain seq x y z
N GLY A 1 -10.40 3.87 -9.55
CA GLY A 1 -11.63 3.20 -9.05
C GLY A 1 -12.81 3.57 -9.91
N LYS A 2 -14.05 3.40 -9.43
CA LYS A 2 -15.28 3.89 -10.10
C LYS A 2 -16.29 4.31 -9.04
N ALA A 3 -16.61 5.60 -8.99
CA ALA A 3 -17.58 6.15 -8.05
C ALA A 3 -19.00 5.66 -8.31
N CYS A 4 -19.75 5.47 -7.23
CA CYS A 4 -21.19 5.29 -7.23
C CYS A 4 -21.76 5.60 -5.83
N HIS A 5 -23.09 5.67 -5.71
CA HIS A 5 -23.75 5.78 -4.42
C HIS A 5 -23.42 4.56 -3.53
N ALA A 6 -22.99 4.78 -2.29
CA ALA A 6 -22.55 3.71 -1.39
C ALA A 6 -23.64 2.67 -1.07
N GLY A 7 -24.93 3.03 -1.23
CA GLY A 7 -26.06 2.09 -1.14
C GLY A 7 -26.17 1.10 -2.30
N ARG A 8 -25.36 1.23 -3.36
CA ARG A 8 -25.25 0.26 -4.47
C ARG A 8 -23.77 0.00 -4.79
N PRO A 9 -22.99 -0.56 -3.84
CA PRO A 9 -21.53 -0.65 -3.98
C PRO A 9 -21.11 -1.57 -5.14
N HIS A 10 -21.92 -2.57 -5.47
CA HIS A 10 -21.66 -3.56 -6.53
C HIS A 10 -21.61 -2.98 -7.95
N VAL A 11 -22.15 -1.77 -8.20
CA VAL A 11 -22.05 -1.10 -9.51
C VAL A 11 -20.79 -0.20 -9.63
N GLY A 12 -20.05 -0.04 -8.54
CA GLY A 12 -18.82 0.74 -8.46
C GLY A 12 -17.57 -0.13 -8.30
N LYS A 13 -16.43 0.53 -8.12
CA LYS A 13 -15.14 -0.11 -7.81
C LYS A 13 -14.41 0.74 -6.78
N ASN A 14 -14.41 0.30 -5.52
CA ASN A 14 -13.84 1.06 -4.42
C ASN A 14 -12.31 1.11 -4.52
N ALA A 15 -11.73 2.30 -4.70
CA ALA A 15 -10.29 2.50 -4.80
C ALA A 15 -9.56 2.29 -3.47
N VAL A 16 -10.20 2.59 -2.33
CA VAL A 16 -9.62 2.40 -1.00
C VAL A 16 -9.45 0.90 -0.70
N GLU A 17 -10.45 0.09 -1.04
CA GLU A 17 -10.36 -1.38 -0.92
C GLU A 17 -9.33 -2.01 -1.87
N GLN A 18 -9.12 -1.40 -3.04
CA GLN A 18 -8.08 -1.85 -3.96
C GLN A 18 -6.69 -1.48 -3.43
N ALA A 19 -6.52 -0.24 -2.94
CA ALA A 19 -5.28 0.21 -2.31
C ALA A 19 -4.92 -0.65 -1.09
N SER A 20 -5.89 -1.02 -0.25
CA SER A 20 -5.63 -1.87 0.92
C SER A 20 -5.05 -3.24 0.53
N LYS A 21 -5.56 -3.86 -0.55
CA LYS A 21 -5.00 -5.12 -1.08
C LYS A 21 -3.55 -4.95 -1.52
N VAL A 22 -3.23 -3.84 -2.20
CA VAL A 22 -1.86 -3.53 -2.63
C VAL A 22 -0.95 -3.30 -1.42
N ILE A 23 -1.40 -2.52 -0.43
CA ILE A 23 -0.63 -2.25 0.79
C ILE A 23 -0.33 -3.54 1.56
N ILE A 24 -1.29 -4.45 1.67
CA ILE A 24 -1.08 -5.77 2.28
C ILE A 24 -0.06 -6.59 1.49
N ALA A 25 -0.18 -6.60 0.16
CA ALA A 25 0.78 -7.30 -0.69
C ALA A 25 2.21 -6.73 -0.53
N LEU A 26 2.35 -5.40 -0.48
CA LEU A 26 3.63 -4.72 -0.24
C LEU A 26 4.23 -5.06 1.13
N LYS A 27 3.41 -5.10 2.19
CA LYS A 27 3.85 -5.49 3.53
C LYS A 27 4.38 -6.93 3.58
N ASN A 28 3.82 -7.81 2.76
CA ASN A 28 4.21 -9.22 2.72
C ASN A 28 5.43 -9.49 1.83
N ILE A 29 6.03 -8.47 1.22
CA ILE A 29 7.29 -8.62 0.49
C ILE A 29 8.38 -9.01 1.48
N GLN A 30 8.91 -10.21 1.31
CA GLN A 30 10.09 -10.67 2.02
C GLN A 30 11.33 -10.37 1.19
N TYR A 31 12.31 -9.72 1.80
CA TYR A 31 13.62 -9.52 1.19
C TYR A 31 14.46 -10.77 1.44
N ASP A 32 14.36 -11.75 0.54
CA ASP A 32 15.17 -12.96 0.55
C ASP A 32 16.53 -12.70 -0.11
N VAL A 33 17.29 -11.80 0.50
CA VAL A 33 18.63 -11.43 0.04
C VAL A 33 19.63 -11.93 1.07
N SER A 34 20.33 -13.01 0.75
CA SER A 34 21.51 -13.42 1.50
C SER A 34 22.64 -12.41 1.20
N ASN A 35 22.91 -11.51 2.13
CA ASN A 35 24.04 -10.60 2.05
C ASN A 35 24.82 -10.66 3.37
N SER A 36 26.13 -10.90 3.28
CA SER A 36 27.03 -10.98 4.43
C SER A 36 27.07 -9.70 5.26
N LEU A 37 26.64 -8.55 4.69
CA LEU A 37 26.44 -7.31 5.43
C LEU A 37 25.30 -7.38 6.45
N PHE A 38 24.21 -8.10 6.15
CA PHE A 38 23.11 -8.30 7.10
C PHE A 38 23.52 -9.22 8.24
N GLU A 39 24.34 -10.25 7.95
CA GLU A 39 24.89 -11.14 8.96
C GLU A 39 25.85 -10.41 9.92
N LYS A 40 26.41 -9.27 9.48
CA LYS A 40 27.26 -8.38 10.27
C LYS A 40 26.49 -7.26 10.99
N GLY A 41 25.15 -7.30 10.99
CA GLY A 41 24.31 -6.39 11.79
C GLY A 41 23.76 -5.18 11.06
N LEU A 42 23.93 -5.05 9.73
CA LEU A 42 23.16 -4.05 8.98
C LEU A 42 21.68 -4.47 8.87
N GLU A 43 20.77 -3.50 8.95
CA GLU A 43 19.35 -3.74 8.80
C GLU A 43 19.01 -4.21 7.38
N LYS A 44 18.09 -5.17 7.29
CA LYS A 44 17.53 -5.61 6.00
C LYS A 44 16.80 -4.45 5.30
N PRO A 45 16.66 -4.49 3.97
CA PRO A 45 15.84 -3.52 3.26
C PRO A 45 14.43 -3.54 3.86
N SER A 46 13.79 -2.38 3.88
CA SER A 46 12.46 -2.23 4.45
C SER A 46 11.57 -1.39 3.55
N LEU A 47 10.27 -1.63 3.66
CA LEU A 47 9.23 -0.90 2.96
C LEU A 47 8.11 -0.59 3.95
N SER A 48 7.70 0.67 4.00
CA SER A 48 6.58 1.13 4.82
C SER A 48 5.66 2.02 4.01
N VAL A 49 4.37 2.02 4.36
CA VAL A 49 3.37 2.93 3.80
C VAL A 49 2.95 3.88 4.92
N ASN A 50 3.32 5.15 4.79
CA ASN A 50 3.24 6.11 5.90
C ASN A 50 2.15 7.17 5.70
N LEU A 51 1.69 7.37 4.46
CA LEU A 51 0.64 8.31 4.14
C LEU A 51 -0.34 7.67 3.16
N ILE A 52 -1.63 7.84 3.41
CA ILE A 52 -2.73 7.38 2.56
C ILE A 52 -3.82 8.44 2.54
N ASN A 53 -4.33 8.76 1.36
CA ASN A 53 -5.46 9.64 1.12
C ASN A 53 -6.42 8.95 0.16
N GLY A 54 -7.71 8.89 0.48
CA GLY A 54 -8.70 8.28 -0.40
C GLY A 54 -10.13 8.54 0.03
N GLY A 55 -11.03 8.50 -0.95
CA GLY A 55 -12.44 8.83 -0.75
C GLY A 55 -12.71 10.35 -0.69
N ILE A 56 -14.01 10.69 -0.79
CA ILE A 56 -14.49 12.08 -0.83
C ILE A 56 -15.58 12.28 0.23
N ARG A 57 -16.50 11.33 0.37
CA ARG A 57 -17.57 11.30 1.37
C ARG A 57 -17.87 9.86 1.79
N ASN A 58 -18.47 9.69 2.96
CA ASN A 58 -18.90 8.39 3.49
C ASN A 58 -19.97 7.68 2.64
N ASN A 59 -20.77 8.42 1.87
CA ASN A 59 -21.87 7.88 1.05
C ASN A 59 -21.53 7.73 -0.44
N ILE A 60 -20.26 7.89 -0.82
CA ILE A 60 -19.78 7.73 -2.20
C ILE A 60 -18.65 6.68 -2.20
N ILE A 61 -18.75 5.68 -3.08
CA ILE A 61 -17.66 4.72 -3.29
C ILE A 61 -16.44 5.47 -3.83
N ALA A 62 -15.29 5.30 -3.18
CA ALA A 62 -14.08 6.03 -3.53
C ALA A 62 -13.65 5.71 -4.97
N GLU A 63 -13.57 6.74 -5.81
CA GLU A 63 -12.99 6.60 -7.14
C GLU A 63 -11.48 6.58 -7.12
N ASP A 64 -10.85 7.30 -6.18
CA ASP A 64 -9.40 7.41 -6.08
C ASP A 64 -8.89 7.18 -4.65
N CYS A 65 -7.67 6.66 -4.58
CA CYS A 65 -6.89 6.51 -3.37
C CYS A 65 -5.40 6.52 -3.74
N THR A 66 -4.65 7.39 -3.09
CA THR A 66 -3.20 7.54 -3.24
C THR A 66 -2.52 7.19 -1.92
N PHE A 67 -1.38 6.52 -1.99
CA PHE A 67 -0.55 6.26 -0.81
C PHE A 67 0.92 6.40 -1.16
N LEU A 68 1.73 6.74 -0.16
CA LEU A 68 3.16 6.92 -0.30
C LEU A 68 3.93 5.79 0.38
N ILE A 69 4.91 5.28 -0.33
CA ILE A 69 5.81 4.23 0.13
C ILE A 69 7.15 4.87 0.48
N ASP A 70 7.62 4.62 1.70
CA ASP A 70 9.02 4.80 2.07
C ASP A 70 9.74 3.46 1.92
N ARG A 71 10.81 3.43 1.13
CA ARG A 71 11.62 2.24 0.87
C ARG A 71 13.05 2.55 1.24
N ARG A 72 13.61 1.79 2.18
CA ARG A 72 15.01 1.89 2.58
C ARG A 72 15.79 0.72 2.00
N LEU A 73 16.85 1.05 1.28
CA LEU A 73 17.80 0.10 0.72
C LEU A 73 19.12 0.24 1.46
N LEU A 74 19.90 -0.85 1.46
CA LEU A 74 21.28 -0.75 1.92
C LEU A 74 22.04 0.28 1.08
N PRO A 75 22.91 1.09 1.70
CA PRO A 75 23.95 1.79 0.95
C PRO A 75 24.83 0.74 0.26
N GLY A 76 25.04 0.93 -1.05
CA GLY A 76 25.94 0.11 -1.86
C GLY A 76 27.40 0.46 -1.61
#